data_AF-A0A949HHT9-F1
#
_entry.id   AF-A0A949HHT9-F1
#
_cell.length_a   1.000
_cell.length_b   1.000
_cell.length_c   1.000
_cell.angle_alpha   90.00
_cell.angle_beta   90.00
_cell.angle_gamma   90.00
#
_symmetry.space_group_name_H-M   'P 1'
#
loop_
_entity.id
_entity.type
_entity.pdbx_description
1 polymer ?
#
loop_
_entity_poly.entity_id
_entity_poly.type
_entity_poly.pdbx_seq_one_letter_code
_entity_poly.pdbx_strand_id
1 'polypeptide(L)'
;MSRRSTEEAVARAAPLDSAREAAGVPGSGGPGTADPVAGELRRAGIVPLLVLHLLVSGPSYGNALIEGVSISSGGLIDVNPNTMYPLLRSLEEQGMVTGEWEHPERRSRRFYAITPEGEKERERLAAIVGPRLGEVAGALERLRRELS
;
A
#
# COMPACT_ATOMS: atom_id res chain seq x y z
N MET A 1 17.61 3.60 10.10
CA MET A 1 17.36 2.17 9.83
C MET A 1 18.55 1.59 9.07
N SER A 2 19.02 0.41 9.45
CA SER A 2 20.28 -0.17 8.94
C SER A 2 20.08 -0.81 7.56
N ARG A 3 20.98 -0.55 6.60
CA ARG A 3 21.03 -1.19 5.26
C ARG A 3 20.82 -2.71 5.28
N ARG A 4 21.24 -3.36 6.37
CA ARG A 4 21.11 -4.82 6.56
C ARG A 4 19.67 -5.33 6.48
N SER A 5 18.66 -4.54 6.86
CA SER A 5 17.25 -5.00 6.87
C SER A 5 16.68 -5.15 5.45
N THR A 6 17.01 -4.23 4.54
CA THR A 6 16.56 -4.27 3.14
C THR A 6 17.30 -5.34 2.35
N GLU A 7 18.61 -5.48 2.56
CA GLU A 7 19.43 -6.55 2.00
C GLU A 7 18.90 -7.95 2.37
N GLU A 8 18.47 -8.14 3.63
CA GLU A 8 17.89 -9.41 4.10
C GLU A 8 16.49 -9.69 3.52
N ALA A 9 15.69 -8.67 3.22
CA ALA A 9 14.39 -8.81 2.58
C ALA A 9 14.54 -9.15 1.09
N VAL A 10 15.50 -8.49 0.42
CA VAL A 10 15.95 -8.82 -0.94
C VAL A 10 16.39 -10.29 -1.02
N ALA A 11 17.17 -10.77 -0.05
CA ALA A 11 17.65 -12.15 -0.02
C ALA A 11 16.54 -13.20 0.22
N ARG A 12 15.40 -12.82 0.82
CA ARG A 12 14.29 -13.71 1.18
C ARG A 12 13.15 -13.74 0.18
N ALA A 13 13.14 -12.84 -0.81
CA ALA A 13 12.04 -12.77 -1.76
C ALA A 13 12.08 -13.92 -2.77
N ALA A 14 10.97 -14.65 -2.90
CA ALA A 14 10.82 -15.67 -3.93
C ALA A 14 10.68 -15.04 -5.34
N PRO A 15 11.11 -15.74 -6.41
CA PRO A 15 10.81 -15.36 -7.79
C PRO A 15 9.28 -15.34 -8.03
N LEU A 16 8.78 -14.20 -8.48
CA LEU A 16 7.34 -13.89 -8.60
C LEU A 16 6.63 -14.65 -9.71
N ASP A 17 7.35 -15.09 -10.75
CA ASP A 17 6.74 -15.80 -11.88
C ASP A 17 6.06 -17.09 -11.41
N SER A 18 6.62 -17.74 -10.38
CA SER A 18 6.08 -18.96 -9.78
C SER A 18 4.84 -18.73 -8.90
N ALA A 19 4.64 -17.52 -8.36
CA ALA A 19 3.52 -17.20 -7.47
C ALA A 19 2.29 -16.68 -8.23
N ARG A 20 2.48 -15.97 -9.36
CA ARG A 20 1.39 -15.50 -10.21
C ARG A 20 0.63 -16.63 -10.90
N GLU A 21 1.31 -17.72 -11.27
CA GLU A 21 0.67 -18.90 -11.87
C GLU A 21 -0.18 -19.69 -10.86
N ALA A 22 0.22 -19.70 -9.58
CA ALA A 22 -0.48 -20.46 -8.54
C ALA A 22 -1.72 -19.74 -7.97
N ALA A 23 -1.78 -18.40 -8.04
CA ALA A 23 -2.76 -17.60 -7.29
C ALA A 23 -4.05 -17.27 -8.04
N GLY A 24 -4.19 -17.60 -9.34
CA GLY A 24 -5.46 -17.45 -10.07
C GLY A 24 -6.12 -16.06 -9.96
N VAL A 25 -5.34 -14.99 -9.82
CA VAL A 25 -5.86 -13.65 -9.56
C VAL A 25 -6.53 -13.10 -10.82
N PRO A 26 -7.85 -12.80 -10.81
CA PRO A 26 -8.50 -12.19 -11.95
C PRO A 26 -7.90 -10.80 -12.21
N GLY A 27 -7.73 -10.44 -13.48
CA GLY A 27 -7.16 -9.16 -13.89
C GLY A 27 -7.86 -7.96 -13.24
N SER A 28 -7.07 -7.09 -12.62
CA SER A 28 -7.49 -5.78 -12.13
C SER A 28 -7.88 -4.90 -13.33
N GLY A 29 -9.17 -4.87 -13.65
CA GLY A 29 -9.70 -4.11 -14.77
C GLY A 29 -11.20 -3.89 -14.65
N GLY A 30 -11.59 -2.84 -13.93
CA GLY A 30 -12.95 -2.30 -13.95
C GLY A 30 -12.91 -0.77 -13.81
N PRO A 31 -13.67 -0.02 -14.62
CA PRO A 31 -13.64 1.44 -14.60
C PRO A 31 -14.19 1.93 -13.26
N GLY A 32 -13.59 2.99 -12.73
CA GLY A 32 -14.07 3.69 -11.55
C GLY A 32 -15.51 4.15 -11.73
N THR A 33 -16.46 3.32 -11.31
CA THR A 33 -17.63 3.83 -10.61
C THR A 33 -17.04 4.57 -9.42
N ALA A 34 -17.19 5.89 -9.42
CA ALA A 34 -16.68 6.74 -8.37
C ALA A 34 -17.43 6.41 -7.08
N ASP A 35 -16.99 5.37 -6.37
CA ASP A 35 -17.41 5.10 -5.02
C ASP A 35 -17.08 6.38 -4.22
N PRO A 36 -18.12 7.12 -3.79
CA PRO A 36 -17.90 8.41 -3.14
C PRO A 36 -17.11 8.25 -1.84
N VAL A 37 -17.29 7.12 -1.14
CA VAL A 37 -16.61 6.81 0.12
C VAL A 37 -15.15 6.48 -0.15
N ALA A 38 -14.85 5.56 -1.07
CA ALA A 38 -13.48 5.24 -1.42
C ALA A 38 -12.74 6.46 -2.01
N GLY A 39 -13.43 7.27 -2.81
CA GLY A 39 -12.90 8.51 -3.37
C GLY A 39 -12.55 9.55 -2.30
N GLU A 40 -13.38 9.71 -1.27
CA GLU A 40 -13.09 10.60 -0.14
C GLU A 40 -11.90 10.12 0.68
N LEU A 41 -11.85 8.83 1.03
CA LEU A 41 -10.73 8.25 1.76
C LEU A 41 -9.41 8.40 0.99
N ARG A 42 -9.43 8.26 -0.35
CA ARG A 42 -8.28 8.52 -1.21
C ARG A 42 -7.79 9.96 -1.09
N ARG A 43 -8.69 10.94 -1.16
CA ARG A 43 -8.35 12.36 -0.98
C ARG A 43 -7.81 12.65 0.43
N ALA A 44 -8.27 11.93 1.44
CA ALA A 44 -7.79 12.06 2.80
C ALA A 44 -6.40 11.45 3.04
N GLY A 45 -5.86 10.67 2.09
CA GLY A 45 -4.53 10.07 2.18
C GLY A 45 -4.50 8.61 2.65
N ILE A 46 -5.59 7.84 2.46
CA ILE A 46 -5.62 6.42 2.85
C ILE A 46 -4.57 5.57 2.11
N VAL A 47 -4.30 5.85 0.83
CA VAL A 47 -3.36 5.05 0.03
C VAL A 47 -1.91 5.19 0.53
N PRO A 48 -1.33 6.40 0.65
CA PRO A 48 0.00 6.54 1.25
C PRO A 48 0.06 6.00 2.68
N LEU A 49 -1.01 6.17 3.48
CA LEU A 49 -1.10 5.59 4.82
C LEU A 49 -0.95 4.07 4.80
N LEU A 50 -1.73 3.37 3.97
CA LEU A 50 -1.68 1.91 3.87
C LEU A 50 -0.32 1.43 3.34
N VAL A 51 0.26 2.10 2.35
CA VAL A 51 1.60 1.75 1.84
C VAL A 51 2.65 1.86 2.93
N LEU A 52 2.70 2.99 3.64
CA LEU A 52 3.64 3.19 4.75
C LEU A 52 3.38 2.18 5.87
N HIS A 53 2.11 1.92 6.22
CA HIS A 53 1.74 0.95 7.24
C HIS A 53 2.21 -0.47 6.90
N LEU A 54 2.06 -0.92 5.65
CA LEU A 54 2.52 -2.24 5.22
C LEU A 54 4.05 -2.39 5.30
N LEU A 55 4.79 -1.31 5.06
CA LEU A 55 6.25 -1.29 5.13
C LEU A 55 6.82 -1.36 6.56
N VAL A 56 5.97 -1.20 7.58
CA VAL A 56 6.35 -1.35 9.00
C VAL A 56 6.67 -2.80 9.33
N SER A 57 5.94 -3.73 8.73
CA SER A 57 6.15 -5.18 8.90
C SER A 57 7.44 -5.66 8.21
N GLY A 58 7.98 -4.85 7.30
CA GLY A 58 9.26 -5.10 6.65
C GLY A 58 9.32 -4.53 5.23
N PRO A 59 10.52 -4.52 4.61
CA PRO A 59 10.69 -4.04 3.24
C PRO A 59 9.87 -4.85 2.23
N SER A 60 9.34 -4.19 1.21
CA SER A 60 8.47 -4.81 0.19
C SER A 60 8.61 -4.13 -1.18
N TYR A 61 8.01 -4.69 -2.24
CA TYR A 61 8.09 -4.17 -3.60
C TYR A 61 6.70 -3.81 -4.16
N GLY A 62 6.68 -3.01 -5.23
CA GLY A 62 5.46 -2.38 -5.74
C GLY A 62 4.27 -3.33 -5.94
N ASN A 63 4.46 -4.47 -6.59
CA ASN A 63 3.36 -5.43 -6.81
C ASN A 63 2.83 -6.05 -5.51
N ALA A 64 3.70 -6.38 -4.54
CA ALA A 64 3.26 -6.89 -3.24
C ALA A 64 2.53 -5.81 -2.42
N LEU A 65 2.93 -4.54 -2.55
CA LEU A 65 2.22 -3.42 -1.92
C LEU A 65 0.85 -3.17 -2.54
N ILE A 66 0.71 -3.31 -3.87
CA ILE A 66 -0.59 -3.25 -4.56
C ILE A 66 -1.54 -4.31 -3.99
N GLU A 67 -1.08 -5.56 -3.94
CA GLU A 67 -1.85 -6.67 -3.41
C GLU A 67 -2.19 -6.46 -1.92
N GLY A 68 -1.20 -6.05 -1.12
CA GLY A 68 -1.39 -5.77 0.31
C GLY A 68 -2.42 -4.68 0.59
N VAL A 69 -2.49 -3.62 -0.23
CA VAL A 69 -3.52 -2.56 -0.09
C VAL A 69 -4.92 -3.11 -0.39
N SER A 70 -5.06 -3.91 -1.45
CA SER A 70 -6.33 -4.54 -1.79
C SER A 70 -6.80 -5.49 -0.67
N ILE A 71 -5.91 -6.38 -0.20
CA ILE A 71 -6.23 -7.34 0.87
C ILE A 71 -6.60 -6.63 2.17
N SER A 72 -5.81 -5.63 2.59
CA SER A 72 -6.03 -4.93 3.88
C SER A 72 -7.35 -4.15 3.90
N SER A 73 -7.86 -3.76 2.74
CA SER A 73 -9.12 -3.02 2.60
C SER A 73 -10.31 -3.89 2.24
N GLY A 74 -10.14 -5.22 2.16
CA GLY A 74 -11.21 -6.13 1.71
C GLY A 74 -11.65 -5.87 0.27
N GLY A 75 -10.74 -5.37 -0.58
CA GLY A 75 -11.01 -5.00 -1.97
C GLY A 75 -11.66 -3.63 -2.17
N LEU A 76 -11.95 -2.87 -1.10
CA LEU A 76 -12.55 -1.53 -1.21
C LEU A 76 -11.58 -0.51 -1.83
N ILE A 77 -10.28 -0.68 -1.59
CA ILE A 77 -9.23 0.20 -2.09
C ILE A 77 -8.34 -0.60 -3.02
N ASP A 78 -8.55 -0.44 -4.32
CA ASP A 78 -7.66 -0.98 -5.34
C ASP A 78 -6.66 0.08 -5.84
N VAL A 79 -5.43 -0.33 -6.15
CA VAL A 79 -4.36 0.56 -6.62
C VAL A 79 -3.64 -0.12 -7.77
N ASN A 80 -3.75 0.46 -8.97
CA ASN A 80 -3.03 -0.07 -10.12
C ASN A 80 -1.55 0.39 -10.14
N PRO A 81 -0.69 -0.26 -10.96
CA PRO A 81 0.70 0.14 -11.15
C PRO A 81 0.93 1.62 -11.51
N ASN A 82 0.07 2.20 -12.35
CA ASN A 82 0.20 3.60 -12.79
C ASN A 82 -0.05 4.61 -11.66
N THR A 83 -0.65 4.18 -10.55
CA THR A 83 -0.80 4.98 -9.33
C THR A 83 0.28 4.61 -8.30
N MET A 84 0.56 3.32 -8.11
CA MET A 84 1.49 2.86 -7.08
C MET A 84 2.93 3.34 -7.34
N TYR A 85 3.44 3.19 -8.56
CA TYR A 85 4.85 3.50 -8.82
C TYR A 85 5.18 4.99 -8.73
N PRO A 86 4.33 5.92 -9.24
CA PRO A 86 4.52 7.34 -8.97
C PRO A 86 4.42 7.71 -7.49
N LEU A 87 3.52 7.07 -6.73
CA LEU A 87 3.41 7.28 -5.29
C LEU A 87 4.71 6.84 -4.58
N LEU A 88 5.21 5.64 -4.85
CA LEU A 88 6.45 5.14 -4.23
C LEU A 88 7.65 6.03 -4.55
N ARG A 89 7.73 6.53 -5.79
CA ARG A 89 8.75 7.51 -6.18
C ARG A 89 8.62 8.80 -5.37
N SER A 90 7.41 9.33 -5.22
CA SER A 90 7.18 10.56 -4.44
C SER A 90 7.53 10.38 -2.97
N LEU A 91 7.15 9.25 -2.35
CA LEU A 91 7.52 8.92 -0.97
C LEU A 91 9.04 8.80 -0.81
N GLU A 92 9.74 8.23 -1.81
CA GLU A 92 11.19 8.12 -1.82
C GLU A 92 11.87 9.50 -1.95
N GLU A 93 11.38 10.35 -2.87
CA GLU A 93 11.85 11.73 -3.04
C GLU A 93 11.65 12.58 -1.78
N GLN A 94 10.60 12.32 -1.02
CA GLN A 94 10.31 12.98 0.27
C GLN A 94 11.11 12.37 1.44
N GLY A 95 11.92 11.34 1.20
CA GLY A 95 12.69 10.66 2.23
C GLY A 95 11.85 9.81 3.20
N MET A 96 10.59 9.53 2.88
CA MET A 96 9.69 8.71 3.70
C MET A 96 9.93 7.21 3.52
N VAL A 97 10.50 6.82 2.39
CA VAL A 97 10.96 5.45 2.12
C VAL A 97 12.35 5.49 1.46
N THR A 98 13.09 4.39 1.57
CA THR A 98 14.32 4.16 0.80
C THR A 98 14.13 2.99 -0.15
N GLY A 99 14.55 3.14 -1.42
CA GLY A 99 14.47 2.10 -2.42
C GLY A 99 15.82 1.45 -2.74
N GLU A 100 15.87 0.12 -2.73
CA GLU A 100 17.03 -0.69 -3.12
C GLU A 100 16.65 -1.69 -4.22
N TRP A 101 17.56 -1.90 -5.17
CA TRP A 101 17.35 -2.91 -6.22
C TRP A 101 17.79 -4.28 -5.71
N GLU A 102 16.95 -5.29 -5.92
CA GLU A 102 17.24 -6.70 -5.62
C GLU A 102 18.54 -7.16 -6.28
N HIS A 103 18.71 -6.80 -7.54
CA HIS A 103 19.95 -6.96 -8.29
C HIS A 103 20.40 -5.58 -8.81
N PRO A 104 21.47 -4.98 -8.27
CA PRO A 104 21.91 -3.64 -8.66
C PRO A 104 22.23 -3.50 -10.16
N GLU A 105 22.75 -4.57 -10.79
CA GLU A 105 23.11 -4.58 -12.20
C GLU A 105 21.90 -4.79 -13.12
N ARG A 106 21.04 -5.77 -12.80
CA ARG A 106 19.90 -6.14 -13.64
C ARG A 106 18.65 -5.29 -13.38
N ARG A 107 18.59 -4.62 -12.22
CA ARG A 107 17.46 -3.79 -11.75
C ARG A 107 16.12 -4.50 -11.93
N SER A 108 16.05 -5.77 -11.53
CA SER A 108 14.87 -6.64 -11.69
C SER A 108 13.67 -6.16 -10.88
N ARG A 109 13.90 -5.81 -9.60
CA ARG A 109 12.86 -5.48 -8.63
C ARG A 109 13.38 -4.44 -7.65
N ARG A 110 12.57 -3.41 -7.36
CA ARG A 110 12.90 -2.39 -6.37
C ARG A 110 12.11 -2.65 -5.09
N PHE A 111 12.83 -2.85 -4.00
CA PHE A 111 12.32 -2.98 -2.64
C PHE A 111 12.36 -1.62 -1.95
N TYR A 112 11.32 -1.32 -1.19
CA TYR A 112 11.17 -0.10 -0.42
C TYR A 112 11.14 -0.48 1.05
N ALA A 113 11.80 0.33 1.88
CA ALA A 113 11.73 0.25 3.33
C ALA A 113 11.29 1.60 3.88
N ILE A 114 10.44 1.61 4.91
CA ILE A 114 10.02 2.84 5.58
C ILE A 114 11.20 3.47 6.33
N THR A 115 11.25 4.79 6.41
CA THR A 115 12.24 5.55 7.19
C THR A 115 11.62 6.10 8.49
N PRO A 116 12.41 6.65 9.42
CA PRO A 116 11.85 7.38 10.57
C PRO A 116 10.94 8.54 10.16
N GLU A 117 11.23 9.21 9.05
CA GLU A 117 10.39 10.27 8.48
C GLU A 117 9.07 9.70 7.93
N GLY A 118 9.13 8.55 7.27
CA GLY A 118 7.93 7.84 6.81
C GLY A 118 7.06 7.34 7.96
N GLU A 119 7.67 6.92 9.07
CA GLU A 119 6.95 6.51 10.28
C GLU A 119 6.14 7.69 10.88
N LYS A 120 6.76 8.87 10.96
CA LYS A 120 6.09 10.10 11.41
C LYS A 120 4.95 10.49 10.47
N GLU A 121 5.18 10.37 9.15
CA GLU A 121 4.13 10.67 8.18
C GLU A 121 2.97 9.67 8.27
N ARG A 122 3.25 8.38 8.46
CA ARG A 122 2.24 7.35 8.68
C ARG A 122 1.38 7.69 9.90
N GLU A 123 2.00 8.10 11.02
CA GLU A 123 1.26 8.54 12.21
C GLU A 123 0.41 9.80 11.95
N ARG A 124 0.96 10.79 11.24
CA ARG A 124 0.23 12.00 10.86
C ARG A 124 -0.99 11.67 9.99
N LEU A 125 -0.82 10.83 8.97
CA LEU A 125 -1.91 10.39 8.10
C LEU A 125 -2.93 9.56 8.86
N ALA A 126 -2.51 8.69 9.78
CA ALA A 126 -3.42 7.92 10.63
C ALA A 126 -4.31 8.85 11.49
N ALA A 127 -3.74 9.93 12.03
CA ALA A 127 -4.50 10.94 12.79
C ALA A 127 -5.53 11.69 11.92
N ILE A 128 -5.25 11.87 10.62
CA ILE A 128 -6.14 12.55 9.67
C ILE A 128 -7.23 11.62 9.14
N VAL A 129 -6.86 10.37 8.81
CA VAL A 129 -7.74 9.41 8.14
C VAL A 129 -8.56 8.60 9.14
N GLY A 130 -8.03 8.34 10.34
CA GLY A 130 -8.67 7.56 11.39
C GLY A 130 -10.08 8.04 11.77
N PRO A 131 -10.29 9.35 12.05
CA PRO A 131 -11.64 9.87 12.35
C PRO A 131 -12.64 9.62 11.22
N ARG A 132 -12.23 9.82 9.96
CA ARG A 132 -13.08 9.59 8.78
C ARG A 132 -13.47 8.12 8.62
N LEU A 133 -12.54 7.19 8.87
CA LEU A 133 -12.85 5.76 8.88
C LEU A 133 -13.89 5.43 9.96
N GLY A 134 -13.77 6.03 11.15
CA GLY A 134 -14.75 5.88 12.22
C GLY A 134 -16.14 6.43 11.85
N GLU A 135 -16.19 7.59 11.20
CA GLU A 135 -17.45 8.20 10.72
C GLU A 135 -18.15 7.31 9.68
N VAL A 136 -17.41 6.84 8.68
CA VAL A 136 -17.91 5.94 7.64
C VAL A 136 -18.41 4.63 8.25
N ALA A 137 -17.60 3.98 9.09
CA ALA A 137 -17.99 2.73 9.75
C ALA A 137 -19.26 2.92 10.61
N GLY A 138 -19.34 4.01 11.36
CA GLY A 138 -20.51 4.33 12.17
C GLY A 138 -21.77 4.57 11.33
N ALA A 139 -21.65 5.22 10.17
CA ALA A 139 -22.76 5.43 9.25
C ALA A 139 -23.26 4.12 8.63
N LEU A 140 -22.34 3.26 8.14
CA LEU A 140 -22.68 1.96 7.59
C LEU A 140 -23.36 1.05 8.62
N GLU A 141 -22.88 1.05 9.86
CA GLU A 141 -23.49 0.27 10.94
C GLU A 141 -24.90 0.77 11.32
N ARG A 142 -25.17 2.07 11.25
CA ARG A 142 -26.53 2.60 11.43
C ARG A 142 -27.46 2.12 10.32
N LEU A 143 -27.04 2.28 9.07
CA LEU A 143 -27.82 1.83 7.91
C LEU A 143 -28.09 0.32 7.96
N ARG A 144 -27.09 -0.49 8.32
CA ARG A 144 -27.24 -1.93 8.48
C ARG A 144 -28.31 -2.29 9.50
N ARG A 145 -28.35 -1.59 10.65
CA ARG A 145 -29.37 -1.81 11.70
C ARG A 145 -30.77 -1.39 11.27
N GLU A 146 -30.90 -0.32 10.50
CA GLU A 146 -32.21 0.14 10.01
C GLU A 146 -32.79 -0.76 8.91
N LEU A 147 -31.94 -1.42 8.13
CA LEU A 147 -32.33 -2.29 7.02
C LEU A 147 -32.44 -3.78 7.39
N SER A 148 -32.13 -4.16 8.63
CA SER A 148 -32.28 -5.53 9.16
C SER A 148 -33.57 -5.68 9.94
#